data_AF-A0A4V1RUB7-F1
#
_entry.id   AF-A0A4V1RUB7-F1
#
_cell.length_a   1.000
_cell.length_b   1.000
_cell.length_c   1.000
_cell.angle_alpha   90.00
_cell.angle_beta   90.00
_cell.angle_gamma   90.00
#
_symmetry.space_group_name_H-M   'P 1'
#
loop_
_entity.id
_entity.type
_entity.pdbx_description
1 polymer ?
#
loop_
_entity_poly.entity_id
_entity_poly.type
_entity_poly.pdbx_seq_one_letter_code
_entity_poly.pdbx_strand_id
1 'polypeptide(L)'
;MIPGRRPVRPAPSRFPEGRRSAMNPLQQLEACGQSPWLDDLHRTLMSSGELKNLIDNHGLKGLTSNPSIFEKAIGSTNDYDDVLKEMLGKGDADDMTVYETIAIADIQAAADVFLPVYEGADGGDGFVSLEVAPNIANDTEATKKDAKRLWAAVDRPNLMIKIPGTDAGTPAIQATIAEGINVNVTLLFAVKAYEDVAQAYIAGLEELAAKGGDVSRVASVASFFLSRIDSAADAKIDALEGADPALVEMTRHKIAIANAKRAYQRGKQIFSGPRWEALAAKGAHPQRLLWASTGTKSKSLPDTYYVDNIIGLGTVNTMPPATMKAFGDHGTAIKDSIESDVAGAEASLAALEKLGISLDEITHELVIDGIKKFEEAFDNLIGGVKKRRGEFSKAA
;
A
#
# COMPACT_ATOMS: atom_id res chain seq x y z
N MET A 1 -33.97 45.63 24.94
CA MET A 1 -34.14 44.63 23.86
C MET A 1 -32.81 44.44 23.15
N ILE A 2 -32.10 43.36 23.46
CA ILE A 2 -30.99 42.81 22.65
C ILE A 2 -31.15 41.29 22.75
N PRO A 3 -31.32 40.54 21.64
CA PRO A 3 -31.55 39.10 21.70
C PRO A 3 -30.23 38.34 21.85
N GLY A 4 -30.17 37.43 22.82
CA GLY A 4 -29.03 36.57 23.10
C GLY A 4 -28.80 35.54 21.98
N ARG A 5 -27.53 35.41 21.56
CA ARG A 5 -27.05 34.38 20.64
C ARG A 5 -27.25 33.00 21.25
N ARG A 6 -27.91 32.10 20.52
CA ARG A 6 -27.97 30.66 20.84
C ARG A 6 -26.60 30.01 20.54
N PRO A 7 -26.14 29.04 21.36
CA PRO A 7 -24.95 28.28 21.03
C PRO A 7 -25.23 27.33 19.86
N VAL A 8 -24.31 27.33 18.88
CA VAL A 8 -24.30 26.42 17.73
C VAL A 8 -23.91 25.03 18.25
N ARG A 9 -24.75 24.01 18.01
CA ARG A 9 -24.42 22.61 18.32
C ARG A 9 -23.36 22.10 17.33
N PRO A 10 -22.38 21.29 17.76
CA PRO A 10 -21.47 20.62 16.83
C PRO A 10 -22.25 19.70 15.90
N ALA A 11 -21.77 19.55 14.66
CA ALA A 11 -22.28 18.53 13.74
C ALA A 11 -22.10 17.13 14.37
N PRO A 12 -23.04 16.19 14.15
CA PRO A 12 -22.94 14.84 14.71
C PRO A 12 -21.71 14.11 14.14
N SER A 13 -20.94 13.49 15.03
CA SER A 13 -19.91 12.51 14.67
C SER A 13 -20.50 11.42 13.78
N ARG A 14 -19.78 11.03 12.72
CA ARG A 14 -20.16 9.93 11.81
C ARG A 14 -19.92 8.54 12.40
N PHE A 15 -19.43 8.46 13.63
CA PHE A 15 -19.16 7.21 14.33
C PHE A 15 -19.96 7.18 15.65
N PRO A 16 -20.68 6.08 15.94
CA PRO A 16 -21.51 6.00 17.14
C PRO A 16 -20.63 5.90 18.40
N GLU A 17 -20.80 6.84 19.33
CA GLU A 17 -20.28 6.73 20.69
C GLU A 17 -21.18 5.81 21.51
N GLY A 18 -20.62 4.68 21.99
CA GLY A 18 -21.19 3.97 23.14
C GLY A 18 -21.14 2.45 23.10
N ARG A 19 -20.10 1.90 23.74
CA ARG A 19 -20.09 0.86 24.80
C ARG A 19 -18.63 0.56 25.09
N ARG A 20 -18.26 0.17 26.32
CA ARG A 20 -17.00 -0.57 26.56
C ARG A 20 -17.16 -1.91 25.81
N SER A 21 -16.84 -1.87 24.52
CA SER A 21 -17.29 -2.81 23.50
C SER A 21 -16.15 -3.76 23.17
N ALA A 22 -16.48 -4.99 22.77
CA ALA A 22 -15.53 -5.91 22.16
C ALA A 22 -14.63 -5.18 21.15
N MET A 23 -13.34 -5.53 21.10
CA MET A 23 -12.38 -4.99 20.13
C MET A 23 -13.03 -4.96 18.74
N ASN A 24 -12.95 -3.82 18.06
CA ASN A 24 -13.49 -3.74 16.70
C ASN A 24 -12.69 -4.67 15.76
N PRO A 25 -13.26 -5.14 14.63
CA PRO A 25 -12.57 -6.08 13.75
C PRO A 25 -11.16 -5.63 13.32
N LEU A 26 -10.94 -4.33 13.08
CA LEU A 26 -9.60 -3.81 12.72
C LEU A 26 -8.58 -4.05 13.84
N GLN A 27 -8.96 -3.82 15.10
CA GLN A 27 -8.11 -4.14 16.25
C GLN A 27 -7.86 -5.64 16.41
N GLN A 28 -8.80 -6.49 15.97
CA GLN A 28 -8.62 -7.95 16.00
C GLN A 28 -7.57 -8.44 15.00
N LEU A 29 -7.27 -7.70 13.93
CA LEU A 29 -6.22 -8.05 12.96
C LEU A 29 -4.85 -8.11 13.63
N GLU A 30 -4.56 -7.19 14.57
CA GLU A 30 -3.30 -7.17 15.31
C GLU A 30 -3.12 -8.46 16.13
N ALA A 31 -4.19 -8.93 16.79
CA ALA A 31 -4.17 -10.20 17.51
C ALA A 31 -3.98 -11.42 16.58
N CYS A 32 -4.32 -11.28 15.29
CA CYS A 32 -4.06 -12.27 14.26
C CYS A 32 -2.66 -12.13 13.62
N GLY A 33 -1.89 -11.11 13.99
CA GLY A 33 -0.56 -10.85 13.43
C GLY A 33 -0.57 -10.16 12.07
N GLN A 34 -1.68 -9.51 11.68
CA GLN A 34 -1.78 -8.69 10.47
C GLN A 34 -1.92 -7.22 10.82
N SER A 35 -1.08 -6.36 10.24
CA SER A 35 -1.12 -4.92 10.49
C SER A 35 -2.07 -4.21 9.51
N PRO A 36 -3.09 -3.47 10.00
CA PRO A 36 -3.98 -2.68 9.14
C PRO A 36 -3.32 -1.36 8.74
N TRP A 37 -3.21 -1.10 7.43
CA TRP A 37 -2.71 0.15 6.86
C TRP A 37 -3.80 0.84 6.05
N LEU A 38 -3.71 2.16 5.94
CA LEU A 38 -4.64 2.99 5.17
C LEU A 38 -4.04 3.32 3.79
N ASP A 39 -4.82 3.11 2.73
CA ASP A 39 -4.45 3.54 1.37
C ASP A 39 -5.08 4.91 1.06
N ASP A 40 -4.64 5.93 1.80
CA ASP A 40 -5.07 7.32 1.65
C ASP A 40 -4.08 8.29 2.32
N LEU A 41 -3.99 9.51 1.81
CA LEU A 41 -3.24 10.61 2.40
C LEU A 41 -3.75 11.94 1.84
N HIS A 42 -4.24 12.80 2.72
CA HIS A 42 -4.58 14.18 2.40
C HIS A 42 -4.48 15.04 3.65
N ARG A 43 -4.28 16.35 3.48
CA ARG A 43 -4.02 17.26 4.61
C ARG A 43 -5.11 17.25 5.67
N THR A 44 -6.38 17.25 5.26
CA THR A 44 -7.51 17.18 6.21
C THR A 44 -7.50 15.92 7.08
N LEU A 45 -6.99 14.78 6.60
CA LEU A 45 -6.88 13.54 7.40
C LEU A 45 -6.01 13.76 8.64
N MET A 46 -4.95 14.55 8.49
CA MET A 46 -4.02 14.89 9.56
C MET A 46 -4.56 16.04 10.43
N SER A 47 -5.00 17.14 9.82
CA SER A 47 -5.38 18.36 10.54
C SER A 47 -6.70 18.24 11.32
N SER A 48 -7.60 17.34 10.91
CA SER A 48 -8.86 17.08 11.61
C SER A 48 -8.72 16.20 12.85
N GLY A 49 -7.57 15.54 13.04
CA GLY A 49 -7.36 14.52 14.06
C GLY A 49 -7.90 13.12 13.70
N GLU A 50 -8.45 12.95 12.50
CA GLU A 50 -8.96 11.65 12.03
C GLU A 50 -7.87 10.59 11.98
N LEU A 51 -6.67 10.90 11.46
CA LEU A 51 -5.53 9.97 11.45
C LEU A 51 -5.19 9.47 12.84
N LYS A 52 -5.11 10.40 13.80
CA LYS A 52 -4.82 10.08 15.21
C LYS A 52 -5.91 9.19 15.81
N ASN A 53 -7.17 9.46 15.50
CA ASN A 53 -8.29 8.62 15.93
C ASN A 53 -8.20 7.21 15.36
N LEU A 54 -7.82 7.04 14.08
CA LEU A 54 -7.63 5.73 13.46
C LEU A 54 -6.51 4.94 14.14
N ILE A 55 -5.41 5.60 14.51
CA ILE A 55 -4.31 4.99 15.26
C ILE A 55 -4.79 4.57 16.66
N ASP A 56 -5.30 5.51 17.45
CA ASP A 56 -5.60 5.29 18.87
C ASP A 56 -6.78 4.33 19.09
N ASN A 57 -7.82 4.43 18.26
CA ASN A 57 -9.11 3.76 18.49
C ASN A 57 -9.39 2.62 17.50
N HIS A 58 -8.68 2.56 16.38
CA HIS A 58 -8.88 1.51 15.35
C HIS A 58 -7.63 0.67 15.08
N GLY A 59 -6.51 0.95 15.77
CA GLY A 59 -5.31 0.13 15.67
C GLY A 59 -4.55 0.30 14.36
N LEU A 60 -4.73 1.42 13.65
CA LEU A 60 -4.02 1.71 12.40
C LEU A 60 -2.50 1.69 12.61
N LYS A 61 -1.77 0.98 11.74
CA LYS A 61 -0.32 0.73 11.88
C LYS A 61 0.55 1.34 10.77
N GLY A 62 -0.04 2.03 9.81
CA GLY A 62 0.71 2.70 8.75
C GLY A 62 -0.21 3.21 7.65
N LEU A 63 0.37 3.86 6.65
CA LEU A 63 -0.36 4.28 5.46
C LEU A 63 0.49 4.25 4.18
N THR A 64 -0.20 4.17 3.05
CA THR A 64 0.37 4.28 1.72
C THR A 64 -0.20 5.47 0.97
N SER A 65 0.66 6.18 0.23
CA SER A 65 0.25 7.13 -0.80
C SER A 65 0.53 6.56 -2.20
N ASN A 66 -0.02 7.23 -3.21
CA ASN A 66 0.23 7.00 -4.63
C ASN A 66 -0.18 8.26 -5.43
N PRO A 67 0.18 8.37 -6.72
CA PRO A 67 -0.14 9.55 -7.52
C PRO A 67 -1.62 9.92 -7.58
N SER A 68 -2.55 8.96 -7.63
CA SER A 68 -3.98 9.26 -7.72
C SER A 68 -4.58 9.77 -6.41
N ILE A 69 -4.02 9.37 -5.26
CA ILE A 69 -4.35 9.96 -3.96
C ILE A 69 -4.02 11.46 -3.95
N PHE A 70 -2.80 11.82 -4.36
CA PHE A 70 -2.39 13.23 -4.43
C PHE A 70 -3.15 14.02 -5.50
N GLU A 71 -3.43 13.42 -6.66
CA GLU A 71 -4.22 14.03 -7.73
C GLU A 71 -5.58 14.49 -7.21
N LYS A 72 -6.29 13.58 -6.53
CA LYS A 72 -7.57 13.87 -5.90
C LYS A 72 -7.44 14.91 -4.78
N ALA A 73 -6.45 14.76 -3.91
CA ALA A 73 -6.25 15.66 -2.76
C ALA A 73 -5.97 17.10 -3.22
N ILE A 74 -5.03 17.30 -4.14
CA ILE A 74 -4.61 18.63 -4.62
C ILE A 74 -5.62 19.21 -5.60
N GLY A 75 -6.16 18.39 -6.50
CA GLY A 75 -7.05 18.84 -7.56
C GLY A 75 -8.49 19.10 -7.14
N SER A 76 -8.98 18.42 -6.08
CA SER A 76 -10.40 18.42 -5.72
C SER A 76 -10.72 19.03 -4.35
N THR A 77 -9.73 19.53 -3.62
CA THR A 77 -9.92 20.15 -2.29
C THR A 77 -9.24 21.51 -2.22
N ASN A 78 -9.57 22.29 -1.18
CA ASN A 78 -8.92 23.58 -0.89
C ASN A 78 -7.80 23.46 0.15
N ASP A 79 -7.42 22.24 0.51
CA ASP A 79 -6.46 21.94 1.57
C ASP A 79 -5.07 22.53 1.31
N TYR A 80 -4.76 22.81 0.04
CA TYR A 80 -3.44 23.22 -0.43
C TYR A 80 -3.38 24.67 -0.92
N ASP A 81 -4.49 25.41 -0.86
CA ASP A 81 -4.62 26.76 -1.43
C ASP A 81 -3.59 27.74 -0.87
N ASP A 82 -3.39 27.69 0.45
CA ASP A 82 -2.47 28.61 1.12
C ASP A 82 -1.02 28.32 0.71
N VAL A 83 -0.63 27.04 0.59
CA VAL A 83 0.70 26.64 0.12
C VAL A 83 0.91 27.03 -1.34
N LEU A 84 -0.09 26.80 -2.20
CA LEU A 84 -0.01 27.18 -3.61
C LEU A 84 0.15 28.70 -3.77
N LYS A 85 -0.61 29.51 -3.03
CA LYS A 85 -0.48 30.98 -3.02
C LYS A 85 0.87 31.43 -2.48
N GLU A 86 1.35 30.83 -1.39
CA GLU A 86 2.65 31.15 -0.80
C GLU A 86 3.79 30.88 -1.77
N MET A 87 3.79 29.71 -2.42
CA MET A 87 4.81 29.36 -3.41
C MET A 87 4.79 30.34 -4.59
N LEU A 88 3.62 30.66 -5.13
CA LEU A 88 3.48 31.67 -6.18
C LEU A 88 4.02 33.04 -5.75
N GLY A 89 3.80 33.45 -4.50
CA GLY A 89 4.30 34.72 -3.95
C GLY A 89 5.83 34.79 -3.80
N LYS A 90 6.52 33.65 -3.72
CA LYS A 90 7.99 33.56 -3.61
C LYS A 90 8.70 33.41 -4.97
N GLY A 91 7.95 33.16 -6.04
CA GLY A 91 8.46 32.92 -7.39
C GLY A 91 7.85 31.65 -8.00
N ASP A 92 7.67 31.66 -9.32
CA ASP A 92 6.99 30.57 -10.03
C ASP A 92 7.94 29.36 -10.19
N ALA A 93 7.90 28.42 -9.24
CA ALA A 93 8.59 27.14 -9.34
C ALA A 93 7.98 26.27 -10.47
N ASP A 94 8.66 25.23 -10.94
CA ASP A 94 8.01 24.29 -11.88
C ASP A 94 6.94 23.42 -11.16
N ASP A 95 6.02 22.83 -11.93
CA ASP A 95 4.88 22.08 -11.37
C ASP A 95 5.31 20.84 -10.56
N MET A 96 6.44 20.21 -10.92
CA MET A 96 6.99 19.08 -10.17
C MET A 96 7.50 19.52 -8.81
N THR A 97 8.25 20.63 -8.76
CA THR A 97 8.73 21.20 -7.49
C THR A 97 7.57 21.55 -6.54
N VAL A 98 6.47 22.09 -7.06
CA VAL A 98 5.27 22.38 -6.27
C VAL A 98 4.63 21.10 -5.72
N TYR A 99 4.43 20.10 -6.57
CA TYR A 99 3.90 18.80 -6.15
C TYR A 99 4.77 18.18 -5.05
N GLU A 100 6.08 18.07 -5.27
CA GLU A 100 6.96 17.40 -4.32
C GLU A 100 7.05 18.14 -2.99
N THR A 101 7.02 19.48 -3.01
CA THR A 101 6.97 20.28 -1.78
C THR A 101 5.74 19.93 -0.94
N ILE A 102 4.58 19.78 -1.59
CA ILE A 102 3.33 19.39 -0.93
C ILE A 102 3.42 17.93 -0.42
N ALA A 103 3.82 17.01 -1.30
CA ALA A 103 3.87 15.59 -0.98
C ALA A 103 4.85 15.29 0.17
N ILE A 104 6.06 15.87 0.14
CA ILE A 104 7.06 15.70 1.20
C ILE A 104 6.55 16.24 2.53
N ALA A 105 5.94 17.42 2.54
CA ALA A 105 5.40 18.01 3.77
C ALA A 105 4.28 17.15 4.39
N ASP A 106 3.37 16.64 3.57
CA ASP A 106 2.28 15.79 4.04
C ASP A 106 2.81 14.42 4.52
N ILE A 107 3.82 13.85 3.84
CA ILE A 107 4.48 12.60 4.26
C ILE A 107 5.23 12.79 5.57
N GLN A 108 5.95 13.90 5.75
CA GLN A 108 6.63 14.23 7.02
C GLN A 108 5.63 14.35 8.16
N ALA A 109 4.53 15.09 7.95
CA ALA A 109 3.48 15.25 8.96
C ALA A 109 2.83 13.92 9.33
N ALA A 110 2.53 13.06 8.35
CA ALA A 110 2.01 11.73 8.61
C ALA A 110 3.03 10.85 9.37
N ALA A 111 4.29 10.88 8.96
CA ALA A 111 5.37 10.14 9.61
C ALA A 111 5.54 10.57 11.07
N ASP A 112 5.44 11.87 11.37
CA ASP A 112 5.49 12.41 12.73
C ASP A 112 4.30 11.92 13.58
N VAL A 113 3.11 11.79 13.00
CA VAL A 113 1.93 11.24 13.70
C VAL A 113 2.11 9.74 14.00
N PHE A 114 2.73 8.97 13.11
CA PHE A 114 3.00 7.54 13.29
C PHE A 114 4.25 7.23 14.11
N LEU A 115 5.10 8.22 14.41
CA LEU A 115 6.36 7.98 15.11
C LEU A 115 6.20 7.20 16.43
N PRO A 116 5.20 7.48 17.30
CA PRO A 116 4.99 6.68 18.50
C PRO A 116 4.63 5.21 18.23
N VAL A 117 3.96 4.92 17.11
CA VAL A 117 3.66 3.55 16.68
C VAL A 117 4.94 2.85 16.21
N TYR A 118 5.76 3.56 15.45
CA TYR A 118 7.05 3.05 14.98
C TYR A 118 8.00 2.73 16.12
N GLU A 119 8.16 3.64 17.08
CA GLU A 119 8.99 3.44 18.26
C GLU A 119 8.44 2.32 19.16
N GLY A 120 7.12 2.30 19.38
CA GLY A 120 6.47 1.28 20.21
C GLY A 120 6.50 -0.13 19.60
N ALA A 121 6.64 -0.24 18.28
CA ALA A 121 6.77 -1.50 17.55
C ALA A 121 8.23 -1.87 17.23
N ASP A 122 9.22 -1.12 17.74
CA ASP A 122 10.65 -1.29 17.43
C ASP A 122 10.93 -1.37 15.93
N GLY A 123 10.33 -0.45 15.15
CA GLY A 123 10.44 -0.44 13.70
C GLY A 123 9.65 -1.54 12.98
N GLY A 124 8.81 -2.28 13.68
CA GLY A 124 7.91 -3.28 13.09
C GLY A 124 6.68 -2.69 12.40
N ASP A 125 6.24 -1.48 12.75
CA ASP A 125 5.06 -0.80 12.18
C ASP A 125 5.25 0.73 12.22
N GLY A 126 4.20 1.51 11.97
CA GLY A 126 4.23 2.98 12.00
C GLY A 126 4.82 3.62 10.75
N PHE A 127 4.76 2.94 9.61
CA PHE A 127 5.36 3.40 8.36
C PHE A 127 4.43 4.25 7.50
N VAL A 128 5.04 5.15 6.73
CA VAL A 128 4.38 5.98 5.71
C VAL A 128 5.12 5.79 4.39
N SER A 129 4.40 5.47 3.31
CA SER A 129 5.04 5.26 1.99
C SER A 129 4.92 6.45 1.05
N LEU A 130 6.03 6.79 0.38
CA LEU A 130 6.12 7.76 -0.72
C LEU A 130 6.71 7.08 -1.96
N GLU A 131 6.03 7.20 -3.10
CA GLU A 131 6.42 6.55 -4.35
C GLU A 131 7.41 7.38 -5.17
N VAL A 132 8.38 6.70 -5.80
CA VAL A 132 9.22 7.30 -6.84
C VAL A 132 8.37 7.72 -8.04
N ALA A 133 8.91 8.55 -8.93
CA ALA A 133 8.18 8.95 -10.14
C ALA A 133 7.82 7.71 -11.01
N PRO A 134 6.58 7.59 -11.53
CA PRO A 134 6.19 6.41 -12.31
C PRO A 134 6.93 6.24 -13.63
N ASN A 135 7.33 7.33 -14.27
CA ASN A 135 8.01 7.33 -15.58
C ASN A 135 9.44 6.74 -15.54
N ILE A 136 9.99 6.50 -14.35
CA ILE A 136 11.30 5.85 -14.16
C ILE A 136 11.16 4.39 -13.70
N ALA A 137 9.95 3.82 -13.66
CA ALA A 137 9.70 2.44 -13.21
C ALA A 137 10.48 1.36 -13.98
N ASN A 138 10.93 1.68 -15.20
CA ASN A 138 11.76 0.81 -16.04
C ASN A 138 13.22 1.29 -16.19
N ASP A 139 13.66 2.22 -15.34
CA ASP A 139 15.04 2.74 -15.29
C ASP A 139 15.63 2.52 -13.89
N THR A 140 16.53 1.53 -13.78
CA THR A 140 17.18 1.15 -12.52
C THR A 140 17.98 2.30 -11.91
N GLU A 141 18.78 3.02 -12.69
CA GLU A 141 19.68 4.05 -12.14
C GLU A 141 18.91 5.31 -11.76
N ALA A 142 17.92 5.71 -12.56
CA ALA A 142 17.04 6.80 -12.21
C ALA A 142 16.25 6.50 -10.93
N THR A 143 15.70 5.28 -10.80
CA THR A 143 14.97 4.84 -9.60
C THR A 143 15.85 4.88 -8.35
N LYS A 144 17.09 4.37 -8.42
CA LYS A 144 18.04 4.41 -7.29
C LYS A 144 18.34 5.85 -6.85
N LYS A 145 18.57 6.73 -7.83
CA LYS A 145 18.88 8.14 -7.56
C LYS A 145 17.68 8.84 -6.90
N ASP A 146 16.48 8.60 -7.40
CA ASP A 146 15.27 9.21 -6.89
C ASP A 146 14.92 8.71 -5.49
N ALA A 147 15.05 7.40 -5.24
CA ALA A 147 14.84 6.80 -3.93
C ALA A 147 15.73 7.44 -2.84
N LYS A 148 17.04 7.60 -3.12
CA LYS A 148 17.98 8.27 -2.21
C LYS A 148 17.62 9.73 -1.96
N ARG A 149 17.21 10.44 -3.02
CA ARG A 149 16.82 11.86 -2.96
C ARG A 149 15.57 12.05 -2.10
N LEU A 150 14.52 11.26 -2.34
CA LEU A 150 13.27 11.32 -1.58
C LEU A 150 13.48 10.92 -0.12
N TRP A 151 14.28 9.88 0.14
CA TRP A 151 14.65 9.47 1.50
C TRP A 151 15.29 10.62 2.28
N ALA A 152 16.30 11.27 1.69
CA ALA A 152 16.98 12.41 2.29
C ALA A 152 16.09 13.65 2.43
N ALA A 153 15.16 13.88 1.50
CA ALA A 153 14.29 15.05 1.52
C ALA A 153 13.19 14.94 2.60
N VAL A 154 12.65 13.74 2.80
CA VAL A 154 11.65 13.50 3.84
C VAL A 154 12.30 13.42 5.22
N ASP A 155 13.48 12.78 5.35
CA ASP A 155 14.26 12.72 6.59
C ASP A 155 13.44 12.24 7.81
N ARG A 156 12.83 11.06 7.67
CA ARG A 156 12.09 10.38 8.75
C ARG A 156 12.41 8.88 8.76
N PRO A 157 12.66 8.27 9.94
CA PRO A 157 13.09 6.87 10.02
C PRO A 157 11.99 5.87 9.63
N ASN A 158 10.73 6.30 9.75
CA ASN A 158 9.54 5.51 9.42
C ASN A 158 8.96 5.82 8.04
N LEU A 159 9.75 6.43 7.16
CA LEU A 159 9.44 6.47 5.72
C LEU A 159 9.67 5.09 5.11
N MET A 160 8.90 4.77 4.07
CA MET A 160 9.25 3.77 3.06
C MET A 160 9.25 4.41 1.68
N ILE A 161 10.31 4.18 0.91
CA ILE A 161 10.31 4.53 -0.51
C ILE A 161 9.59 3.42 -1.26
N LYS A 162 8.55 3.79 -2.01
CA LYS A 162 7.75 2.84 -2.76
C LYS A 162 8.28 2.70 -4.18
N ILE A 163 8.68 1.49 -4.55
CA ILE A 163 9.36 1.17 -5.82
C ILE A 163 8.61 0.03 -6.51
N PRO A 164 8.26 0.14 -7.81
CA PRO A 164 7.66 -0.97 -8.55
C PRO A 164 8.57 -2.21 -8.61
N GLY A 165 8.02 -3.39 -8.36
CA GLY A 165 8.70 -4.68 -8.46
C GLY A 165 8.84 -5.18 -9.90
N THR A 166 9.24 -4.30 -10.82
CA THR A 166 9.54 -4.65 -12.22
C THR A 166 10.92 -5.32 -12.34
N ASP A 167 11.25 -5.86 -13.51
CA ASP A 167 12.59 -6.39 -13.78
C ASP A 167 13.68 -5.34 -13.57
N ALA A 168 13.42 -4.08 -13.95
CA ALA A 168 14.33 -2.96 -13.73
C ALA A 168 14.28 -2.40 -12.30
N GLY A 169 13.14 -2.52 -11.63
CA GLY A 169 12.95 -2.09 -10.25
C GLY A 169 13.60 -3.02 -9.24
N THR A 170 13.66 -4.32 -9.52
CA THR A 170 14.29 -5.34 -8.65
C THR A 170 15.76 -5.01 -8.28
N PRO A 171 16.68 -4.73 -9.23
CA PRO A 171 18.03 -4.30 -8.87
C PRO A 171 18.07 -2.92 -8.18
N ALA A 172 17.11 -2.02 -8.45
CA ALA A 172 17.01 -0.75 -7.74
C ALA A 172 16.58 -0.95 -6.27
N ILE A 173 15.68 -1.90 -6.00
CA ILE A 173 15.24 -2.30 -4.66
C ILE A 173 16.43 -2.84 -3.88
N GLN A 174 17.19 -3.80 -4.43
CA GLN A 174 18.38 -4.35 -3.78
C GLN A 174 19.36 -3.23 -3.39
N ALA A 175 19.70 -2.36 -4.34
CA ALA A 175 20.64 -1.26 -4.12
C ALA A 175 20.12 -0.24 -3.08
N THR A 176 18.80 -0.02 -3.01
CA THR A 176 18.18 0.88 -2.03
C THR A 176 18.23 0.28 -0.63
N ILE A 177 17.91 -1.01 -0.49
CA ILE A 177 18.03 -1.76 0.78
C ILE A 177 19.50 -1.79 1.26
N ALA A 178 20.45 -1.97 0.35
CA ALA A 178 21.88 -1.97 0.65
C ALA A 178 22.43 -0.64 1.20
N GLU A 179 21.64 0.43 1.10
CA GLU A 179 21.94 1.77 1.64
C GLU A 179 21.23 2.03 2.98
N GLY A 180 20.52 1.03 3.51
CA GLY A 180 19.79 1.15 4.77
C GLY A 180 18.43 1.85 4.65
N ILE A 181 17.88 1.94 3.44
CA ILE A 181 16.61 2.64 3.16
C ILE A 181 15.46 1.63 3.20
N ASN A 182 14.37 1.96 3.89
CA ASN A 182 13.18 1.12 3.91
C ASN A 182 12.44 1.17 2.57
N VAL A 183 11.95 0.02 2.07
CA VAL A 183 11.31 -0.06 0.77
C VAL A 183 9.93 -0.72 0.85
N ASN A 184 8.93 -0.06 0.28
CA ASN A 184 7.63 -0.66 -0.05
C ASN A 184 7.64 -1.08 -1.53
N VAL A 185 7.75 -2.37 -1.81
CA VAL A 185 7.72 -2.83 -3.20
C VAL A 185 6.28 -2.88 -3.68
N THR A 186 5.97 -2.30 -4.85
CA THR A 186 4.60 -2.21 -5.39
C THR A 186 4.44 -2.91 -6.73
N LEU A 187 3.20 -3.03 -7.22
CA LEU A 187 2.85 -3.68 -8.49
C LEU A 187 3.27 -5.16 -8.58
N LEU A 188 3.23 -5.89 -7.46
CA LEU A 188 3.42 -7.33 -7.46
C LEU A 188 2.08 -8.05 -7.70
N PHE A 189 2.01 -8.83 -8.78
CA PHE A 189 0.85 -9.66 -9.12
C PHE A 189 1.20 -11.15 -9.22
N ALA A 190 2.44 -11.46 -9.62
CA ALA A 190 2.92 -12.82 -9.80
C ALA A 190 3.74 -13.27 -8.58
N VAL A 191 3.59 -14.55 -8.20
CA VAL A 191 4.44 -15.16 -7.16
C VAL A 191 5.91 -15.11 -7.57
N LYS A 192 6.23 -15.34 -8.84
CA LYS A 192 7.62 -15.27 -9.33
C LYS A 192 8.26 -13.88 -9.12
N ALA A 193 7.53 -12.82 -9.43
CA ALA A 193 8.01 -11.45 -9.21
C ALA A 193 8.21 -11.15 -7.72
N TYR A 194 7.33 -11.66 -6.86
CA TYR A 194 7.52 -11.60 -5.40
C TYR A 194 8.79 -12.34 -4.96
N GLU A 195 9.04 -13.56 -5.47
CA GLU A 195 10.26 -14.31 -5.16
C GLU A 195 11.52 -13.51 -5.53
N ASP A 196 11.56 -12.91 -6.72
CA ASP A 196 12.71 -12.13 -7.19
C ASP A 196 12.97 -10.91 -6.30
N VAL A 197 11.91 -10.20 -5.92
CA VAL A 197 11.98 -9.06 -5.00
C VAL A 197 12.43 -9.48 -3.59
N ALA A 198 11.93 -10.60 -3.08
CA ALA A 198 12.33 -11.10 -1.76
C ALA A 198 13.80 -11.54 -1.76
N GLN A 199 14.30 -12.12 -2.86
CA GLN A 199 15.72 -12.42 -3.02
C GLN A 199 16.57 -11.15 -3.11
N ALA A 200 16.11 -10.12 -3.82
CA ALA A 200 16.76 -8.81 -3.89
C ALA A 200 16.81 -8.12 -2.52
N TYR A 201 15.76 -8.25 -1.71
CA TYR A 201 15.75 -7.76 -0.33
C TYR A 201 16.83 -8.43 0.52
N ILE A 202 16.89 -9.77 0.52
CA ILE A 202 17.92 -10.53 1.26
C ILE A 202 19.32 -10.13 0.78
N ALA A 203 19.55 -10.03 -0.53
CA ALA A 203 20.84 -9.63 -1.09
C ALA A 203 21.24 -8.20 -0.67
N GLY A 204 20.28 -7.27 -0.63
CA GLY A 204 20.52 -5.91 -0.16
C GLY A 204 20.93 -5.85 1.31
N LEU A 205 20.27 -6.65 2.17
CA LEU A 205 20.64 -6.75 3.59
C LEU A 205 22.02 -7.38 3.78
N GLU A 206 22.38 -8.39 2.98
CA GLU A 206 23.72 -8.99 2.99
C GLU A 206 24.78 -7.96 2.63
N GLU A 207 24.53 -7.15 1.60
CA GLU A 207 25.44 -6.08 1.19
C GLU A 207 25.58 -4.99 2.26
N LEU A 208 24.46 -4.57 2.87
CA LEU A 208 24.48 -3.62 3.99
C LEU A 208 25.30 -4.14 5.17
N ALA A 209 25.07 -5.40 5.57
CA ALA A 209 25.79 -6.05 6.66
C ALA A 209 27.28 -6.18 6.35
N ALA A 210 27.65 -6.49 5.09
CA ALA A 210 29.05 -6.60 4.67
C ALA A 210 29.80 -5.25 4.76
N LYS A 211 29.08 -4.13 4.60
CA LYS A 211 29.60 -2.76 4.79
C LYS A 211 29.57 -2.30 6.24
N GLY A 212 29.11 -3.14 7.17
CA GLY A 212 28.99 -2.79 8.60
C GLY A 212 27.75 -1.97 8.96
N GLY A 213 26.76 -1.90 8.06
CA GLY A 213 25.48 -1.24 8.33
C GLY A 213 24.56 -2.06 9.24
N ASP A 214 23.59 -1.38 9.84
CA ASP A 214 22.64 -1.97 10.78
C ASP A 214 21.39 -2.49 10.05
N VAL A 215 21.33 -3.81 9.87
CA VAL A 215 20.21 -4.49 9.21
C VAL A 215 18.93 -4.50 10.05
N SER A 216 19.00 -4.25 11.37
CA SER A 216 17.82 -4.22 12.24
C SER A 216 16.95 -2.99 12.00
N ARG A 217 17.50 -1.96 11.36
CA ARG A 217 16.79 -0.70 11.09
C ARG A 217 16.13 -0.67 9.71
N VAL A 218 16.29 -1.73 8.92
CA VAL A 218 15.77 -1.82 7.55
C VAL A 218 14.54 -2.70 7.48
N ALA A 219 13.41 -2.07 7.20
CA ALA A 219 12.13 -2.73 6.96
C ALA A 219 11.78 -2.74 5.48
N SER A 220 11.06 -3.77 5.06
CA SER A 220 10.46 -3.80 3.73
C SER A 220 9.12 -4.51 3.73
N VAL A 221 8.23 -4.06 2.85
CA VAL A 221 6.96 -4.73 2.53
C VAL A 221 6.89 -5.03 1.04
N ALA A 222 6.24 -6.13 0.67
CA ALA A 222 5.98 -6.55 -0.70
C ALA A 222 4.47 -6.43 -0.99
N SER A 223 4.05 -5.30 -1.57
CA SER A 223 2.66 -4.99 -1.91
C SER A 223 2.15 -5.85 -3.06
N PHE A 224 1.52 -6.96 -2.71
CA PHE A 224 0.92 -7.96 -3.59
C PHE A 224 -0.56 -7.65 -3.83
N PHE A 225 -0.93 -7.43 -5.09
CA PHE A 225 -2.23 -6.91 -5.49
C PHE A 225 -3.26 -8.03 -5.69
N LEU A 226 -4.48 -7.85 -5.15
CA LEU A 226 -5.53 -8.88 -5.22
C LEU A 226 -6.61 -8.56 -6.24
N SER A 227 -7.48 -7.59 -5.98
CA SER A 227 -8.77 -7.51 -6.70
C SER A 227 -8.67 -7.35 -8.22
N ARG A 228 -7.54 -6.86 -8.71
CA ARG A 228 -7.26 -6.71 -10.14
C ARG A 228 -7.08 -8.07 -10.83
N ILE A 229 -6.54 -9.06 -10.12
CA ILE A 229 -6.35 -10.43 -10.62
C ILE A 229 -7.72 -11.07 -10.88
N ASP A 230 -8.63 -11.06 -9.90
CA ASP A 230 -9.96 -11.62 -10.10
C ASP A 230 -10.74 -10.87 -11.18
N SER A 231 -10.65 -9.54 -11.22
CA SER A 231 -11.33 -8.76 -12.29
C SER A 231 -10.84 -9.16 -13.69
N ALA A 232 -9.54 -9.43 -13.86
CA ALA A 232 -8.97 -9.86 -15.14
C ALA A 232 -9.29 -11.34 -15.45
N ALA A 233 -9.15 -12.22 -14.46
CA ALA A 233 -9.45 -13.65 -14.60
C ALA A 233 -10.93 -13.88 -14.90
N ASP A 234 -11.82 -13.26 -14.14
CA ASP A 234 -13.27 -13.38 -14.32
C ASP A 234 -13.71 -12.84 -15.69
N ALA A 235 -13.11 -11.75 -16.18
CA ALA A 235 -13.39 -11.24 -17.52
C ALA A 235 -12.97 -12.23 -18.62
N LYS A 236 -11.82 -12.92 -18.47
CA LYS A 236 -11.40 -13.97 -19.40
C LYS A 236 -12.32 -15.21 -19.29
N ILE A 237 -12.79 -15.56 -18.09
CA ILE A 237 -13.76 -16.66 -17.86
C ILE A 237 -15.11 -16.33 -18.51
N ASP A 238 -15.62 -15.11 -18.35
CA ASP A 238 -16.90 -14.65 -18.91
C ASP A 238 -16.89 -14.64 -20.45
N ALA A 239 -15.72 -14.52 -21.07
CA ALA A 239 -15.53 -14.57 -22.52
C ALA A 239 -15.47 -15.98 -23.11
N LEU A 240 -15.42 -17.04 -22.29
CA LEU A 240 -15.37 -18.42 -22.76
C LEU A 240 -16.75 -18.93 -23.19
N GLU A 241 -16.83 -19.48 -24.39
CA GLU A 241 -18.02 -20.21 -24.86
C GLU A 241 -17.93 -21.70 -24.48
N GLY A 242 -18.97 -22.22 -23.83
CA GLY A 242 -19.04 -23.67 -23.50
C GLY A 242 -18.07 -24.13 -22.42
N ALA A 243 -17.59 -23.22 -21.56
CA ALA A 243 -16.73 -23.57 -20.43
C ALA A 243 -17.39 -24.59 -19.49
N ASP A 244 -16.60 -25.53 -18.97
CA ASP A 244 -17.06 -26.50 -17.97
C ASP A 244 -17.55 -25.76 -16.72
N PRO A 245 -18.85 -25.89 -16.33
CA PRO A 245 -19.40 -25.21 -15.17
C PRO A 245 -18.65 -25.52 -13.86
N ALA A 246 -18.11 -26.73 -13.72
CA ALA A 246 -17.34 -27.11 -12.53
C ALA A 246 -16.02 -26.34 -12.44
N LEU A 247 -15.33 -26.15 -13.57
CA LEU A 247 -14.10 -25.36 -13.60
C LEU A 247 -14.38 -23.87 -13.36
N VAL A 248 -15.48 -23.33 -13.91
CA VAL A 248 -15.92 -21.96 -13.65
C VAL A 248 -16.21 -21.74 -12.17
N GLU A 249 -16.92 -22.67 -11.51
CA GLU A 249 -17.19 -22.60 -10.08
C GLU A 249 -15.90 -22.64 -9.24
N MET A 250 -14.91 -23.42 -9.65
CA MET A 250 -13.61 -23.51 -8.98
C MET A 250 -12.76 -22.25 -9.12
N THR A 251 -13.01 -21.40 -10.11
CA THR A 251 -12.11 -20.30 -10.49
C THR A 251 -12.70 -18.92 -10.22
N ARG A 252 -14.00 -18.73 -10.45
CA ARG A 252 -14.67 -17.43 -10.35
C ARG A 252 -14.45 -16.79 -8.98
N HIS A 253 -13.93 -15.57 -8.98
CA HIS A 253 -13.59 -14.78 -7.78
C HIS A 253 -12.55 -15.42 -6.83
N LYS A 254 -11.89 -16.52 -7.22
CA LYS A 254 -11.02 -17.30 -6.30
C LYS A 254 -9.52 -17.17 -6.62
N ILE A 255 -9.17 -16.64 -7.79
CA ILE A 255 -7.80 -16.66 -8.30
C ILE A 255 -6.88 -15.74 -7.50
N ALA A 256 -7.34 -14.54 -7.13
CA ALA A 256 -6.53 -13.59 -6.37
C ALA A 256 -6.15 -14.13 -4.99
N ILE A 257 -7.12 -14.69 -4.25
CA ILE A 257 -6.86 -15.30 -2.94
C ILE A 257 -5.99 -16.54 -3.10
N ALA A 258 -6.27 -17.41 -4.08
CA ALA A 258 -5.45 -18.59 -4.31
C ALA A 258 -3.98 -18.23 -4.58
N ASN A 259 -3.75 -17.20 -5.40
CA ASN A 259 -2.43 -16.67 -5.71
C ASN A 259 -1.76 -16.03 -4.48
N ALA A 260 -2.51 -15.30 -3.65
CA ALA A 260 -2.01 -14.73 -2.39
C ALA A 260 -1.59 -15.83 -1.38
N LYS A 261 -2.38 -16.92 -1.26
CA LYS A 261 -2.03 -18.08 -0.43
C LYS A 261 -0.72 -18.72 -0.89
N ARG A 262 -0.55 -18.89 -2.21
CA ARG A 262 0.70 -19.37 -2.80
C ARG A 262 1.86 -18.42 -2.47
N ALA A 263 1.70 -17.11 -2.66
CA ALA A 263 2.73 -16.12 -2.31
C ALA A 263 3.14 -16.21 -0.82
N TYR A 264 2.18 -16.32 0.09
CA TYR A 264 2.42 -16.45 1.52
C TYR A 264 3.25 -17.71 1.86
N GLN A 265 2.91 -18.86 1.28
CA GLN A 265 3.69 -20.09 1.48
C GLN A 265 5.13 -19.96 0.95
N ARG A 266 5.34 -19.25 -0.16
CA ARG A 266 6.69 -18.98 -0.69
C ARG A 266 7.48 -18.04 0.20
N GLY A 267 6.84 -17.01 0.76
CA GLY A 267 7.47 -16.11 1.73
C GLY A 267 8.02 -16.87 2.94
N LYS A 268 7.24 -17.79 3.51
CA LYS A 268 7.70 -18.66 4.62
C LYS A 268 8.94 -19.48 4.25
N GLN A 269 9.02 -19.97 3.02
CA GLN A 269 10.18 -20.73 2.53
C GLN A 269 11.41 -19.83 2.36
N ILE A 270 11.24 -18.64 1.77
CA ILE A 270 12.33 -17.70 1.49
C ILE A 270 12.96 -17.15 2.76
N PHE A 271 12.13 -16.76 3.74
CA PHE A 271 12.57 -16.23 5.03
C PHE A 271 12.81 -17.35 6.06
N SER A 272 13.52 -18.40 5.63
CA SER A 272 13.92 -19.53 6.47
C SER A 272 15.27 -20.09 6.05
N GLY A 273 15.88 -20.91 6.90
CA GLY A 273 17.13 -21.60 6.63
C GLY A 273 18.38 -20.73 6.77
N PRO A 274 19.58 -21.31 6.54
CA PRO A 274 20.84 -20.74 7.03
C PRO A 274 21.16 -19.32 6.53
N ARG A 275 20.79 -19.00 5.28
CA ARG A 275 21.03 -17.67 4.68
C ARG A 275 20.22 -16.60 5.41
N TRP A 276 18.94 -16.86 5.65
CA TRP A 276 18.06 -15.93 6.38
C TRP A 276 18.42 -15.87 7.87
N GLU A 277 18.65 -17.02 8.50
CA GLU A 277 18.99 -17.11 9.93
C GLU A 277 20.25 -16.31 10.28
N ALA A 278 21.24 -16.24 9.38
CA ALA A 278 22.43 -15.42 9.56
C ALA A 278 22.15 -13.91 9.58
N LEU A 279 21.15 -13.43 8.83
CA LEU A 279 20.69 -12.03 8.86
C LEU A 279 19.80 -11.76 10.07
N ALA A 280 18.88 -12.68 10.36
CA ALA A 280 17.98 -12.59 11.52
C ALA A 280 18.77 -12.55 12.84
N ALA A 281 19.87 -13.29 12.94
CA ALA A 281 20.79 -13.24 14.09
C ALA A 281 21.45 -11.86 14.29
N LYS A 282 21.46 -11.01 13.25
CA LYS A 282 21.92 -9.61 13.30
C LYS A 282 20.76 -8.62 13.47
N GLY A 283 19.55 -9.10 13.73
CA GLY A 283 18.36 -8.29 13.95
C GLY A 283 17.54 -7.98 12.71
N ALA A 284 17.84 -8.55 11.54
CA ALA A 284 17.04 -8.30 10.34
C ALA A 284 15.59 -8.80 10.49
N HIS A 285 14.64 -8.05 9.94
CA HIS A 285 13.21 -8.41 9.91
C HIS A 285 12.83 -9.02 8.54
N PRO A 286 11.95 -10.03 8.48
CA PRO A 286 11.52 -10.55 7.18
C PRO A 286 10.75 -9.49 6.39
N GLN A 287 10.89 -9.48 5.06
CA GLN A 287 10.04 -8.63 4.22
C GLN A 287 8.60 -9.16 4.29
N ARG A 288 7.70 -8.35 4.84
CA ARG A 288 6.30 -8.74 5.03
C ARG A 288 5.55 -8.65 3.71
N LEU A 289 4.68 -9.62 3.44
CA LEU A 289 3.68 -9.46 2.37
C LEU A 289 2.67 -8.40 2.81
N LEU A 290 2.41 -7.45 1.91
CA LEU A 290 1.39 -6.43 2.06
C LEU A 290 0.29 -6.70 1.04
N TRP A 291 -0.93 -6.96 1.49
CA TRP A 291 -2.06 -7.16 0.60
C TRP A 291 -2.60 -5.82 0.13
N ALA A 292 -2.48 -5.56 -1.16
CA ALA A 292 -2.91 -4.33 -1.80
C ALA A 292 -4.11 -4.56 -2.73
N SER A 293 -4.82 -3.48 -3.07
CA SER A 293 -6.03 -3.56 -3.89
C SER A 293 -7.05 -4.56 -3.31
N THR A 294 -7.32 -4.45 -2.01
CA THR A 294 -8.19 -5.36 -1.25
C THR A 294 -9.66 -4.89 -1.19
N GLY A 295 -10.02 -3.87 -1.95
CA GLY A 295 -11.42 -3.48 -2.12
C GLY A 295 -12.16 -4.36 -3.12
N THR A 296 -13.23 -5.02 -2.66
CA THR A 296 -14.11 -5.86 -3.49
C THR A 296 -14.67 -5.08 -4.68
N LYS A 297 -14.56 -5.67 -5.89
CA LYS A 297 -15.06 -5.07 -7.14
C LYS A 297 -16.40 -5.66 -7.60
N SER A 298 -16.67 -6.91 -7.24
CA SER A 298 -17.93 -7.57 -7.57
C SER A 298 -19.01 -7.27 -6.52
N LYS A 299 -20.23 -6.98 -6.98
CA LYS A 299 -21.41 -6.82 -6.10
C LYS A 299 -21.96 -8.16 -5.58
N SER A 300 -21.51 -9.30 -6.14
CA SER A 300 -21.91 -10.63 -5.69
C SER A 300 -21.12 -11.09 -4.44
N LEU A 301 -20.09 -10.36 -4.06
CA LEU A 301 -19.21 -10.67 -2.94
C LEU A 301 -19.40 -9.66 -1.81
N PRO A 302 -19.14 -10.05 -0.54
CA PRO A 302 -19.02 -9.09 0.56
C PRO A 302 -17.96 -8.02 0.26
N ASP A 303 -18.18 -6.79 0.71
CA ASP A 303 -17.19 -5.70 0.61
C ASP A 303 -15.94 -5.90 1.49
N THR A 304 -15.97 -6.89 2.38
CA THR A 304 -14.84 -7.40 3.20
C THR A 304 -14.14 -8.62 2.61
N TYR A 305 -14.61 -9.15 1.46
CA TYR A 305 -14.22 -10.45 0.91
C TYR A 305 -12.72 -10.73 0.94
N TYR A 306 -11.89 -9.82 0.42
CA TYR A 306 -10.45 -10.05 0.39
C TYR A 306 -9.86 -10.03 1.79
N VAL A 307 -10.19 -9.03 2.61
CA VAL A 307 -9.62 -8.85 3.95
C VAL A 307 -9.90 -10.07 4.83
N ASP A 308 -11.13 -10.58 4.83
CA ASP A 308 -11.51 -11.75 5.65
C ASP A 308 -10.68 -13.01 5.33
N ASN A 309 -10.26 -13.18 4.08
CA ASN A 309 -9.71 -14.43 3.56
C ASN A 309 -8.17 -14.46 3.43
N ILE A 310 -7.47 -13.39 3.82
CA ILE A 310 -6.00 -13.26 3.67
C ILE A 310 -5.28 -12.83 4.95
N ILE A 311 -5.89 -13.09 6.11
CA ILE A 311 -5.30 -12.77 7.41
C ILE A 311 -4.23 -13.80 7.72
N GLY A 312 -3.03 -13.34 8.08
CA GLY A 312 -1.93 -14.22 8.47
C GLY A 312 -0.85 -13.50 9.24
N LEU A 313 -0.11 -14.26 10.03
CA LEU A 313 1.01 -13.76 10.81
C LEU A 313 2.07 -13.08 9.94
N GLY A 314 2.53 -11.90 10.38
CA GLY A 314 3.61 -11.17 9.72
C GLY A 314 3.20 -10.58 8.37
N THR A 315 1.92 -10.27 8.19
CA THR A 315 1.40 -9.62 6.97
C THR A 315 0.89 -8.22 7.26
N VAL A 316 0.75 -7.44 6.20
CA VAL A 316 0.12 -6.12 6.23
C VAL A 316 -1.08 -6.15 5.27
N ASN A 317 -2.13 -5.38 5.54
CA ASN A 317 -3.19 -5.14 4.56
C ASN A 317 -3.39 -3.63 4.42
N THR A 318 -3.12 -3.08 3.23
CA THR A 318 -3.42 -1.68 2.94
C THR A 318 -4.81 -1.57 2.33
N MET A 319 -5.70 -0.89 3.04
CA MET A 319 -7.12 -0.83 2.72
C MET A 319 -7.51 0.58 2.28
N PRO A 320 -8.23 0.73 1.16
CA PRO A 320 -8.91 1.99 0.86
C PRO A 320 -9.89 2.36 1.97
N PRO A 321 -10.21 3.67 2.17
CA PRO A 321 -11.08 4.12 3.27
C PRO A 321 -12.42 3.37 3.35
N ALA A 322 -13.04 3.08 2.21
CA ALA A 322 -14.31 2.35 2.16
C ALA A 322 -14.18 0.90 2.69
N THR A 323 -13.11 0.20 2.31
CA THR A 323 -12.85 -1.18 2.75
C THR A 323 -12.47 -1.22 4.22
N MET A 324 -11.64 -0.30 4.68
CA MET A 324 -11.28 -0.18 6.11
C MET A 324 -12.53 0.06 6.96
N LYS A 325 -13.42 0.96 6.51
CA LYS A 325 -14.70 1.23 7.18
C LYS A 325 -15.60 0.00 7.20
N ALA A 326 -15.76 -0.70 6.07
CA ALA A 326 -16.59 -1.90 5.98
C ALA A 326 -16.09 -3.00 6.91
N PHE A 327 -14.79 -3.29 6.87
CA PHE A 327 -14.18 -4.29 7.74
C PHE A 327 -14.28 -3.89 9.22
N GLY A 328 -14.05 -2.62 9.57
CA GLY A 328 -14.23 -2.14 10.94
C GLY A 328 -15.68 -2.19 11.47
N ASP A 329 -16.68 -2.29 10.59
CA ASP A 329 -18.10 -2.41 10.95
C ASP A 329 -18.55 -3.87 11.08
N HIS A 330 -18.19 -4.72 10.11
CA HIS A 330 -18.71 -6.09 10.01
C HIS A 330 -17.72 -7.12 9.42
N GLY A 331 -16.43 -6.82 9.42
CA GLY A 331 -15.38 -7.77 9.02
C GLY A 331 -15.22 -8.93 9.99
N THR A 332 -14.66 -10.04 9.50
CA THR A 332 -14.41 -11.24 10.30
C THR A 332 -12.91 -11.53 10.38
N ALA A 333 -12.32 -11.33 11.56
CA ALA A 333 -10.90 -11.62 11.79
C ALA A 333 -10.69 -13.10 12.15
N ILE A 334 -10.48 -13.95 11.15
CA ILE A 334 -10.09 -15.36 11.35
C ILE A 334 -8.57 -15.46 11.27
N LYS A 335 -7.94 -15.80 12.40
CA LYS A 335 -6.50 -16.00 12.47
C LYS A 335 -6.04 -17.03 11.44
N ASP A 336 -4.96 -16.69 10.72
CA ASP A 336 -4.32 -17.54 9.70
C ASP A 336 -5.27 -18.01 8.59
N SER A 337 -6.29 -17.22 8.23
CA SER A 337 -7.18 -17.53 7.09
C SER A 337 -6.43 -17.65 5.76
N ILE A 338 -5.28 -17.01 5.61
CA ILE A 338 -4.36 -17.20 4.47
C ILE A 338 -3.80 -18.64 4.40
N GLU A 339 -3.75 -19.37 5.51
CA GLU A 339 -3.27 -20.77 5.55
C GLU A 339 -4.39 -21.80 5.48
N SER A 340 -5.66 -21.36 5.50
CA SER A 340 -6.80 -22.26 5.31
C SER A 340 -6.83 -22.81 3.87
N ASP A 341 -7.22 -24.07 3.70
CA ASP A 341 -7.50 -24.69 2.40
C ASP A 341 -6.50 -24.35 1.26
N VAL A 342 -5.20 -24.46 1.53
CA VAL A 342 -4.15 -24.22 0.52
C VAL A 342 -4.27 -25.20 -0.65
N ALA A 343 -4.69 -26.45 -0.38
CA ALA A 343 -4.92 -27.44 -1.44
C ALA A 343 -6.06 -27.02 -2.39
N GLY A 344 -7.16 -26.46 -1.87
CA GLY A 344 -8.24 -25.90 -2.67
C GLY A 344 -7.77 -24.70 -3.51
N ALA A 345 -6.93 -23.84 -2.96
CA ALA A 345 -6.31 -22.74 -3.72
C ALA A 345 -5.49 -23.25 -4.90
N GLU A 346 -4.62 -24.24 -4.69
CA GLU A 346 -3.85 -24.87 -5.77
C GLU A 346 -4.76 -25.52 -6.82
N ALA A 347 -5.86 -26.14 -6.40
CA ALA A 347 -6.85 -26.72 -7.29
C ALA A 347 -7.59 -25.65 -8.14
N SER A 348 -7.91 -24.48 -7.56
CA SER A 348 -8.47 -23.34 -8.30
C SER A 348 -7.51 -22.81 -9.38
N LEU A 349 -6.21 -22.72 -9.06
CA LEU A 349 -5.20 -22.29 -10.02
C LEU A 349 -5.03 -23.31 -11.16
N ALA A 350 -5.00 -24.60 -10.84
CA ALA A 350 -4.98 -25.66 -11.85
C ALA A 350 -6.28 -25.70 -12.69
N ALA A 351 -7.44 -25.35 -12.10
CA ALA A 351 -8.70 -25.26 -12.82
C ALA A 351 -8.69 -24.08 -13.82
N LEU A 352 -8.05 -22.97 -13.47
CA LEU A 352 -7.87 -21.82 -14.38
C LEU A 352 -7.04 -22.22 -15.61
N GLU A 353 -5.96 -22.97 -15.41
CA GLU A 353 -5.14 -23.50 -16.52
C GLU A 353 -5.94 -24.47 -17.40
N LYS A 354 -6.80 -25.32 -16.81
CA LYS A 354 -7.69 -26.22 -17.58
C LYS A 354 -8.74 -25.48 -18.40
N LEU A 355 -9.12 -24.27 -18.00
CA LEU A 355 -9.95 -23.36 -18.81
C LEU A 355 -9.16 -22.69 -19.94
N GLY A 356 -7.86 -22.95 -20.05
CA GLY A 356 -6.98 -22.32 -21.04
C GLY A 356 -6.61 -20.88 -20.70
N ILE A 357 -6.77 -20.46 -19.44
CA ILE A 357 -6.46 -19.11 -18.98
C ILE A 357 -5.13 -19.13 -18.23
N SER A 358 -4.15 -18.38 -18.72
CA SER A 358 -2.83 -18.26 -18.10
C SER A 358 -2.82 -17.17 -17.03
N LEU A 359 -2.52 -17.54 -15.78
CA LEU A 359 -2.29 -16.56 -14.71
C LEU A 359 -1.02 -15.75 -14.97
N ASP A 360 0.01 -16.34 -15.58
CA ASP A 360 1.25 -15.63 -15.92
C ASP A 360 0.98 -14.51 -16.95
N GLU A 361 0.15 -14.77 -17.97
CA GLU A 361 -0.26 -13.74 -18.92
C GLU A 361 -1.08 -12.64 -18.24
N ILE A 362 -2.06 -13.02 -17.40
CA ILE A 362 -2.86 -12.04 -16.64
C ILE A 362 -1.96 -11.14 -15.79
N THR A 363 -1.04 -11.73 -15.03
CA THR A 363 -0.19 -10.98 -14.10
C THR A 363 0.81 -10.10 -14.84
N HIS A 364 1.32 -10.54 -15.99
CA HIS A 364 2.16 -9.72 -16.87
C HIS A 364 1.40 -8.51 -17.44
N GLU A 365 0.21 -8.73 -17.99
CA GLU A 365 -0.68 -7.66 -18.48
C GLU A 365 -0.98 -6.63 -17.38
N LEU A 366 -1.25 -7.11 -16.15
CA LEU A 366 -1.55 -6.25 -15.00
C LEU A 366 -0.37 -5.37 -14.55
N VAL A 367 0.87 -5.83 -14.71
CA VAL A 367 2.07 -5.00 -14.45
C VAL A 367 2.13 -3.84 -15.46
N ILE A 368 2.01 -4.16 -16.75
CA ILE A 368 2.05 -3.15 -17.83
C ILE A 368 0.94 -2.11 -17.64
N ASP A 369 -0.29 -2.57 -17.45
CA ASP A 369 -1.44 -1.70 -17.20
C ASP A 369 -1.29 -0.90 -15.90
N GLY A 370 -0.66 -1.49 -14.89
CA GLY A 370 -0.39 -0.87 -13.60
C GLY A 370 0.53 0.34 -13.72
N ILE A 371 1.67 0.17 -14.41
CA ILE A 371 2.63 1.25 -14.69
C ILE A 371 1.95 2.37 -15.48
N LYS A 372 1.26 2.01 -16.58
CA LYS A 372 0.58 2.99 -17.42
C LYS A 372 -0.46 3.81 -16.64
N LYS A 373 -1.28 3.16 -15.81
CA LYS A 373 -2.27 3.86 -14.96
C LYS A 373 -1.61 4.79 -13.94
N PHE A 374 -0.42 4.45 -13.45
CA PHE A 374 0.33 5.30 -12.52
C PHE A 374 0.95 6.50 -13.24
N GLU A 375 1.50 6.31 -14.44
CA GLU A 375 1.97 7.41 -15.30
C GLU A 375 0.82 8.37 -15.64
N GLU A 376 -0.33 7.85 -16.08
CA GLU A 376 -1.52 8.66 -16.38
C GLU A 376 -2.03 9.42 -15.14
N ALA A 377 -2.08 8.76 -13.98
CA ALA A 377 -2.46 9.41 -12.72
C ALA A 377 -1.45 10.51 -12.32
N PHE A 378 -0.17 10.32 -12.60
CA PHE A 378 0.87 11.29 -12.33
C PHE A 378 0.79 12.50 -13.27
N ASP A 379 0.57 12.27 -14.56
CA ASP A 379 0.35 13.36 -15.53
C ASP A 379 -0.89 14.18 -15.16
N ASN A 380 -1.97 13.53 -14.73
CA ASN A 380 -3.18 14.19 -14.26
C ASN A 380 -2.93 14.99 -12.96
N LEU A 381 -2.15 14.44 -12.03
CA LEU A 381 -1.72 15.14 -10.82
C LEU A 381 -0.96 16.43 -11.16
N ILE A 382 0.06 16.35 -12.01
CA ILE A 382 0.88 17.52 -12.40
C ILE A 382 0.02 18.52 -13.18
N GLY A 383 -0.86 18.05 -14.08
CA GLY A 383 -1.86 18.89 -14.74
C GLY A 383 -2.83 19.57 -13.76
N GLY A 384 -3.23 18.88 -12.71
CA GLY A 384 -4.06 19.39 -11.62
C GLY A 384 -3.35 20.51 -10.84
N VAL A 385 -2.08 20.29 -10.46
CA VAL A 385 -1.23 21.32 -9.83
C VAL A 385 -1.16 22.55 -10.71
N LYS A 386 -0.80 22.39 -11.99
CA LYS A 386 -0.72 23.49 -12.97
C LYS A 386 -2.02 24.27 -13.06
N LYS A 387 -3.16 23.57 -13.12
CA LYS A 387 -4.49 24.19 -13.18
C LYS A 387 -4.77 25.02 -11.92
N ARG A 388 -4.59 24.43 -10.73
CA ARG A 388 -4.82 25.09 -9.43
C ARG A 388 -3.94 26.33 -9.26
N ARG A 389 -2.67 26.25 -9.68
CA ARG A 389 -1.76 27.41 -9.69
C ARG A 389 -2.27 28.53 -10.60
N GLY A 390 -2.70 28.18 -11.81
CA GLY A 390 -3.26 29.14 -12.77
C GLY A 390 -4.54 29.85 -12.28
N GLU A 391 -5.29 29.24 -11.37
CA GLU A 391 -6.45 29.88 -10.71
C GLU A 391 -6.00 31.02 -9.77
N PHE A 392 -4.88 30.87 -9.07
CA PHE A 392 -4.34 31.88 -8.15
C PHE A 392 -3.47 32.93 -8.85
N SER A 393 -2.72 32.58 -9.90
CA SER A 393 -1.92 33.54 -10.67
C SER A 393 -2.77 34.55 -11.45
N LYS A 394 -4.05 34.23 -11.74
CA LYS A 394 -5.01 35.17 -12.36
C LYS A 394 -5.73 36.06 -11.35
N ALA A 395 -5.65 35.71 -10.07
CA ALA A 395 -6.31 36.42 -8.97
C ALA A 395 -5.36 37.37 -8.21
N ALA A 396 -4.05 37.26 -8.45
CA ALA A 396 -3.00 38.19 -8.03
C ALA A 396 -2.71 39.20 -9.14
#